data_AF-A0A7C7PMF1-F1
#
_entry.id   AF-A0A7C7PMF1-F1
#
_cell.length_a   1.000
_cell.length_b   1.000
_cell.length_c   1.000
_cell.angle_alpha   90.00
_cell.angle_beta   90.00
_cell.angle_gamma   90.00
#
_symmetry.space_group_name_H-M   'P 1'
#
loop_
_entity.id
_entity.type
_entity.pdbx_description
1 polymer ?
#
loop_
_entity_poly.entity_id
_entity_poly.type
_entity_poly.pdbx_seq_one_letter_code
_entity_poly.pdbx_strand_id
1 'polypeptide(L)'
;MRGADHLAGAMAQAGVEVVFSLSGNQIMPLYDALIDPGIRIVHSRHEAAAVFMADAYAQVSGRIGVALVTAAPGFGNALGALYTAAMSESPVIFLSGDSPVGLDGKGAFQEFPQGAAVRPFVKSSERVEDAGDLAPAFARAVRLARAGRPGPVHLALPFDVLKAEAGPAVPMTSADFTAPVRSADPEMLTAIQARLAVFERPLLLAGPSMNALRAGDRLAKLGDALDLPAIALESPRGLRDPALGAFAEVLAAADCLFFLGKATDFMSGFGGTAQTSSAPVLLIDPDPAAATRAKETLGGRLELSATADPGPVA
;
A
#
# COMPACT_ATOMS: atom_id res chain seq x y z
N MET A 1 10.09 -23.68 -19.25
CA MET A 1 9.51 -23.29 -17.95
C MET A 1 8.16 -22.66 -18.24
N ARG A 2 7.16 -22.90 -17.38
CA ARG A 2 5.82 -22.34 -17.52
C ARG A 2 5.82 -20.91 -16.99
N GLY A 3 4.86 -20.09 -17.43
CA GLY A 3 4.64 -18.74 -16.89
C GLY A 3 4.58 -18.71 -15.36
N ALA A 4 3.93 -19.70 -14.73
CA ALA A 4 3.88 -19.84 -13.27
C ALA A 4 5.27 -19.97 -12.62
N ASP A 5 6.21 -20.67 -13.26
CA ASP A 5 7.57 -20.88 -12.76
C ASP A 5 8.37 -19.56 -12.81
N HIS A 6 8.19 -18.76 -13.87
CA HIS A 6 8.77 -17.42 -13.97
C HIS A 6 8.22 -16.48 -12.91
N LEU A 7 6.91 -16.51 -12.67
CA LEU A 7 6.26 -15.72 -11.62
C LEU A 7 6.80 -16.09 -10.24
N ALA A 8 6.86 -17.38 -9.91
CA ALA A 8 7.38 -17.86 -8.63
C ALA A 8 8.86 -17.46 -8.42
N GLY A 9 9.68 -17.51 -9.47
CA GLY A 9 11.05 -17.00 -9.44
C GLY A 9 11.12 -15.50 -9.17
N ALA A 10 10.29 -14.70 -9.82
CA ALA A 10 10.21 -13.25 -9.57
C ALA A 10 9.74 -12.93 -8.15
N MET A 11 8.78 -13.70 -7.61
CA MET A 11 8.34 -13.59 -6.22
C MET A 11 9.49 -13.85 -5.24
N ALA A 12 10.28 -14.91 -5.48
CA ALA A 12 11.45 -15.21 -4.66
C ALA A 12 12.50 -14.08 -4.72
N GLN A 13 12.78 -13.55 -5.91
CA GLN A 13 13.72 -12.42 -6.07
C GLN A 13 13.23 -11.13 -5.41
N ALA A 14 11.92 -10.93 -5.32
CA ALA A 14 11.32 -9.82 -4.57
C ALA A 14 11.36 -10.01 -3.05
N GLY A 15 11.86 -11.17 -2.57
CA GLY A 15 11.92 -11.51 -1.15
C GLY A 15 10.58 -11.99 -0.58
N VAL A 16 9.68 -12.53 -1.41
CA VAL A 16 8.45 -13.19 -0.94
C VAL A 16 8.82 -14.53 -0.33
N GLU A 17 8.49 -14.71 0.95
CA GLU A 17 8.74 -15.97 1.69
C GLU A 17 7.44 -16.72 2.00
N VAL A 18 6.31 -16.01 1.99
CA VAL A 18 5.00 -16.55 2.34
C VAL A 18 3.90 -15.99 1.45
N VAL A 19 2.98 -16.85 1.05
CA VAL A 19 1.75 -16.51 0.34
C VAL A 19 0.57 -17.00 1.17
N PHE A 20 -0.39 -16.11 1.41
CA PHE A 20 -1.64 -16.44 2.09
C PHE A 20 -2.70 -16.75 1.04
N SER A 21 -3.33 -17.91 1.11
CA SER A 21 -4.15 -18.36 -0.02
C SER A 21 -5.34 -19.22 0.38
N LEU A 22 -6.36 -19.22 -0.47
CA LEU A 22 -7.38 -20.27 -0.49
C LEU A 22 -7.38 -20.92 -1.87
N SER A 23 -7.19 -22.24 -1.88
CA SER A 23 -6.98 -23.04 -3.09
C SER A 23 -8.18 -23.01 -4.03
N GLY A 24 -7.92 -22.91 -5.34
CA GLY A 24 -8.89 -23.17 -6.39
C GLY A 24 -8.21 -23.45 -7.72
N ASN A 25 -8.91 -24.09 -8.66
CA ASN A 25 -8.31 -24.66 -9.87
C ASN A 25 -7.49 -23.64 -10.69
N GLN A 26 -7.95 -22.39 -10.78
CA GLN A 26 -7.33 -21.36 -11.63
C GLN A 26 -5.94 -20.91 -11.16
N ILE A 27 -5.53 -21.26 -9.92
CA ILE A 27 -4.23 -20.86 -9.34
C ILE A 27 -3.32 -22.06 -9.00
N MET A 28 -3.75 -23.29 -9.29
CA MET A 28 -2.95 -24.49 -9.02
C MET A 28 -1.60 -24.54 -9.73
N PRO A 29 -1.44 -24.04 -10.97
CA PRO A 29 -0.11 -23.97 -11.58
C PRO A 29 0.87 -23.12 -10.77
N LEU A 30 0.40 -22.05 -10.14
CA LEU A 30 1.24 -21.22 -9.27
C LEU A 30 1.53 -21.93 -7.94
N TYR A 31 0.57 -22.64 -7.35
CA TYR A 31 0.83 -23.46 -6.15
C TYR A 31 2.00 -24.43 -6.34
N ASP A 32 1.98 -25.14 -7.46
CA ASP A 32 3.03 -26.07 -7.87
C ASP A 32 4.38 -25.34 -8.05
N ALA A 33 4.38 -24.22 -8.78
CA ALA A 33 5.58 -23.43 -9.02
C ALA A 33 6.22 -22.80 -7.76
N LEU A 34 5.45 -22.57 -6.69
CA LEU A 34 5.96 -22.00 -5.44
C LEU A 34 6.80 -23.00 -4.61
N ILE A 35 6.76 -24.30 -4.94
CA ILE A 35 7.49 -25.35 -4.23
C ILE A 35 9.00 -25.21 -4.41
N ASP A 36 9.45 -25.04 -5.66
CA ASP A 36 10.88 -24.97 -6.01
C ASP A 36 11.63 -23.81 -5.35
N PRO A 37 11.12 -22.56 -5.32
CA PRO A 37 11.76 -21.47 -4.57
C PRO A 37 11.53 -21.54 -3.05
N GLY A 38 10.78 -22.53 -2.55
CA GLY A 38 10.53 -22.71 -1.12
C GLY A 38 9.58 -21.66 -0.52
N ILE A 39 8.70 -21.06 -1.32
CA ILE A 39 7.74 -20.06 -0.84
C ILE A 39 6.61 -20.78 -0.09
N ARG A 40 6.46 -20.46 1.19
CA ARG A 40 5.47 -21.11 2.05
C ARG A 40 4.05 -20.69 1.67
N ILE A 41 3.15 -21.66 1.50
CA ILE A 41 1.71 -21.40 1.35
C ILE A 41 1.02 -21.56 2.71
N VAL A 42 0.35 -20.51 3.16
CA VAL A 42 -0.54 -20.53 4.34
C VAL A 42 -1.98 -20.56 3.85
N HIS A 43 -2.61 -21.73 3.97
CA HIS A 43 -3.98 -21.93 3.49
C HIS A 43 -5.02 -21.38 4.48
N SER A 44 -6.01 -20.64 3.97
CA SER A 44 -7.11 -20.06 4.74
C SER A 44 -8.44 -20.77 4.45
N ARG A 45 -9.45 -20.50 5.28
CA ARG A 45 -10.82 -21.04 5.10
C ARG A 45 -11.79 -20.05 4.46
N HIS A 46 -11.33 -18.84 4.17
CA HIS A 46 -12.06 -17.81 3.44
C HIS A 46 -11.06 -16.83 2.78
N GLU A 47 -11.37 -16.32 1.59
CA GLU A 47 -10.47 -15.47 0.79
C GLU A 47 -10.16 -14.14 1.48
N ALA A 48 -11.16 -13.50 2.09
CA ALA A 48 -10.92 -12.34 2.97
C ALA A 48 -9.84 -12.58 4.02
N ALA A 49 -9.80 -13.77 4.64
CA ALA A 49 -8.78 -14.09 5.64
C ALA A 49 -7.38 -14.17 5.03
N ALA A 50 -7.24 -14.60 3.77
CA ALA A 50 -5.95 -14.58 3.08
C ALA A 50 -5.45 -13.14 2.90
N VAL A 51 -6.33 -12.21 2.53
CA VAL A 51 -6.00 -10.78 2.41
C VAL A 51 -5.66 -10.17 3.77
N PHE A 52 -6.43 -10.44 4.83
CA PHE A 52 -6.12 -9.92 6.17
C PHE A 52 -4.79 -10.44 6.71
N MET A 53 -4.44 -11.70 6.44
CA MET A 53 -3.13 -12.23 6.81
C MET A 53 -1.99 -11.56 6.01
N ALA A 54 -2.19 -11.34 4.70
CA ALA A 54 -1.22 -10.63 3.87
C ALA A 54 -1.02 -9.18 4.33
N ASP A 55 -2.11 -8.49 4.65
CA ASP A 55 -2.11 -7.16 5.25
C ASP A 55 -1.32 -7.16 6.56
N ALA A 56 -1.72 -7.98 7.54
CA ALA A 56 -1.05 -8.09 8.84
C ALA A 56 0.44 -8.43 8.71
N TYR A 57 0.80 -9.35 7.81
CA TYR A 57 2.19 -9.67 7.52
C TYR A 57 2.96 -8.45 7.02
N ALA A 58 2.39 -7.68 6.09
CA ALA A 58 3.01 -6.46 5.60
C ALA A 58 3.18 -5.42 6.72
N GLN A 59 2.20 -5.30 7.61
CA GLN A 59 2.25 -4.34 8.71
C GLN A 59 3.35 -4.66 9.73
N VAL A 60 3.46 -5.93 10.11
CA VAL A 60 4.35 -6.37 11.20
C VAL A 60 5.78 -6.55 10.71
N SER A 61 5.98 -6.99 9.46
CA SER A 61 7.31 -7.27 8.92
C SER A 61 7.94 -6.10 8.14
N GLY A 62 7.14 -5.12 7.71
CA GLY A 62 7.59 -4.10 6.74
C GLY A 62 7.83 -4.63 5.32
N ARG A 63 7.53 -5.90 5.06
CA ARG A 63 7.72 -6.58 3.76
C ARG A 63 6.44 -6.53 2.94
N ILE A 64 6.50 -7.06 1.71
CA ILE A 64 5.31 -7.17 0.86
C ILE A 64 4.40 -8.29 1.39
N GLY A 65 3.11 -8.04 1.50
CA GLY A 65 2.11 -9.09 1.74
C GLY A 65 1.65 -9.69 0.41
N VAL A 66 1.47 -11.01 0.33
CA VAL A 66 0.91 -11.65 -0.88
C VAL A 66 -0.32 -12.48 -0.52
N ALA A 67 -1.46 -12.11 -1.10
CA ALA A 67 -2.69 -12.88 -1.05
C ALA A 67 -2.95 -13.51 -2.41
N LEU A 68 -3.29 -14.81 -2.45
CA LEU A 68 -3.55 -15.56 -3.67
C LEU A 68 -4.91 -16.26 -3.59
N VAL A 69 -5.83 -15.96 -4.50
CA VAL A 69 -7.19 -16.51 -4.49
C VAL A 69 -7.62 -16.96 -5.89
N THR A 70 -8.63 -17.83 -5.99
CA THR A 70 -9.15 -18.25 -7.29
C THR A 70 -9.99 -17.14 -7.97
N ALA A 71 -10.34 -17.35 -9.24
CA ALA A 71 -11.15 -16.44 -10.04
C ALA A 71 -12.57 -16.21 -9.49
N ALA A 72 -13.25 -15.23 -10.07
CA ALA A 72 -14.64 -14.83 -9.85
C ALA A 72 -15.12 -14.89 -8.38
N PRO A 73 -15.79 -15.94 -7.85
CA PRO A 73 -16.29 -15.92 -6.48
C PRO A 73 -15.18 -15.78 -5.43
N GLY A 74 -14.02 -16.42 -5.63
CA GLY A 74 -12.91 -16.32 -4.68
C GLY A 74 -12.34 -14.90 -4.64
N PHE A 75 -12.15 -14.30 -5.81
CA PHE A 75 -11.83 -12.89 -5.96
C PHE A 75 -12.87 -11.99 -5.28
N GLY A 76 -14.17 -12.22 -5.51
CA GLY A 76 -15.26 -11.43 -4.95
C GLY A 76 -15.30 -11.44 -3.41
N ASN A 77 -15.08 -12.63 -2.82
CA ASN A 77 -14.98 -12.82 -1.37
C ASN A 77 -13.82 -12.05 -0.72
N ALA A 78 -12.81 -11.65 -1.49
CA ALA A 78 -11.62 -10.96 -1.00
C ALA A 78 -11.76 -9.42 -1.01
N LEU A 79 -12.68 -8.86 -1.81
CA LEU A 79 -12.72 -7.41 -2.10
C LEU A 79 -12.85 -6.53 -0.85
N GLY A 80 -13.73 -6.90 0.09
CA GLY A 80 -13.92 -6.12 1.31
C GLY A 80 -12.66 -6.01 2.17
N ALA A 81 -11.82 -7.06 2.18
CA ALA A 81 -10.57 -7.05 2.94
C ALA A 81 -9.50 -6.16 2.29
N LEU A 82 -9.51 -5.99 0.96
CA LEU A 82 -8.60 -5.07 0.26
C LEU A 82 -8.81 -3.62 0.68
N TYR A 83 -10.04 -3.22 1.00
CA TYR A 83 -10.30 -1.88 1.57
C TYR A 83 -9.52 -1.66 2.86
N THR A 84 -9.47 -2.67 3.73
CA THR A 84 -8.73 -2.59 5.00
C THR A 84 -7.23 -2.48 4.76
N ALA A 85 -6.69 -3.27 3.82
CA ALA A 85 -5.27 -3.18 3.43
C ALA A 85 -4.92 -1.80 2.84
N ALA A 86 -5.82 -1.21 2.05
CA ALA A 86 -5.65 0.13 1.50
C ALA A 86 -5.66 1.20 2.59
N MET A 87 -6.60 1.15 3.54
CA MET A 87 -6.66 2.11 4.65
C MET A 87 -5.49 1.97 5.63
N SER A 88 -4.96 0.75 5.77
CA SER A 88 -3.76 0.47 6.57
C SER A 88 -2.45 0.85 5.85
N GLU A 89 -2.53 1.37 4.62
CA GLU A 89 -1.39 1.67 3.76
C GLU A 89 -0.41 0.50 3.64
N SER A 90 -0.96 -0.70 3.47
CA SER A 90 -0.16 -1.93 3.45
C SER A 90 0.21 -2.30 2.02
N PRO A 91 1.49 -2.53 1.72
CA PRO A 91 1.92 -2.92 0.38
C PRO A 91 1.58 -4.41 0.16
N VAL A 92 0.40 -4.66 -0.37
CA VAL A 92 -0.15 -6.00 -0.62
C VAL A 92 -0.23 -6.27 -2.13
N ILE A 93 0.26 -7.43 -2.57
CA ILE A 93 -0.02 -7.96 -3.90
C ILE A 93 -1.18 -8.94 -3.78
N PHE A 94 -2.27 -8.60 -4.45
CA PHE A 94 -3.45 -9.43 -4.55
C PHE A 94 -3.42 -10.16 -5.90
N LEU A 95 -3.10 -11.44 -5.84
CA LEU A 95 -3.09 -12.33 -7.00
C LEU A 95 -4.43 -13.05 -7.07
N SER A 96 -5.09 -13.00 -8.22
CA SER A 96 -6.25 -13.84 -8.48
C SER A 96 -6.00 -14.74 -9.68
N GLY A 97 -6.56 -15.95 -9.66
CA GLY A 97 -6.76 -16.71 -10.89
C GLY A 97 -7.76 -15.99 -11.79
N ASP A 98 -7.74 -16.28 -13.08
CA ASP A 98 -8.71 -15.76 -14.03
C ASP A 98 -9.09 -16.80 -15.10
N SER A 99 -10.19 -16.55 -15.82
CA SER A 99 -10.59 -17.38 -16.94
C SER A 99 -9.52 -17.36 -18.06
N PRO A 100 -9.35 -18.47 -18.79
CA PRO A 100 -8.38 -18.54 -19.89
C PRO A 100 -8.61 -17.46 -20.95
N VAL A 101 -7.54 -16.83 -21.43
CA VAL A 101 -7.57 -15.80 -22.48
C VAL A 101 -8.24 -16.32 -23.75
N GLY A 102 -7.93 -17.57 -24.15
CA GLY A 102 -8.51 -18.17 -25.36
C GLY A 102 -10.05 -18.39 -25.32
N LEU A 103 -10.67 -18.19 -24.16
CA LEU A 103 -12.10 -18.36 -23.93
C LEU A 103 -12.84 -17.05 -23.63
N ASP A 104 -12.17 -15.91 -23.74
CA ASP A 104 -12.80 -14.60 -23.50
C ASP A 104 -14.05 -14.38 -24.37
N GLY A 105 -15.10 -13.85 -23.74
CA GLY A 105 -16.39 -13.56 -24.36
C GLY A 105 -17.28 -14.78 -24.59
N LYS A 106 -16.86 -15.99 -24.18
CA LYS A 106 -17.59 -17.23 -24.42
C LYS A 106 -18.37 -17.74 -23.21
N GLY A 107 -18.35 -17.02 -22.09
CA GLY A 107 -18.94 -17.47 -20.83
C GLY A 107 -18.10 -18.56 -20.17
N ALA A 108 -16.78 -18.37 -20.17
CA ALA A 108 -15.85 -19.34 -19.60
C ALA A 108 -16.12 -19.55 -18.11
N PHE A 109 -15.70 -20.71 -17.58
CA PHE A 109 -15.85 -20.99 -16.16
C PHE A 109 -15.13 -19.92 -15.33
N GLN A 110 -15.89 -19.22 -14.48
CA GLN A 110 -15.42 -18.11 -13.65
C GLN A 110 -14.89 -16.90 -14.45
N GLU A 111 -15.38 -16.68 -15.68
CA GLU A 111 -15.20 -15.43 -16.41
C GLU A 111 -15.92 -14.28 -15.69
N PHE A 112 -15.19 -13.25 -15.30
CA PHE A 112 -15.71 -12.11 -14.56
C PHE A 112 -14.84 -10.86 -14.79
N PRO A 113 -15.40 -9.65 -14.91
CA PRO A 113 -14.62 -8.42 -15.14
C PRO A 113 -13.88 -7.96 -13.87
N GLN A 114 -12.89 -8.75 -13.43
CA GLN A 114 -12.15 -8.56 -12.18
C GLN A 114 -11.50 -7.17 -12.10
N GLY A 115 -10.90 -6.68 -13.19
CA GLY A 115 -10.23 -5.38 -13.20
C GLY A 115 -11.15 -4.19 -12.92
N ALA A 116 -12.37 -4.21 -13.49
CA ALA A 116 -13.37 -3.17 -13.22
C ALA A 116 -13.89 -3.26 -11.78
N ALA A 117 -14.11 -4.48 -11.28
CA ALA A 117 -14.66 -4.72 -9.95
C ALA A 117 -13.70 -4.38 -8.81
N VAL A 118 -12.40 -4.59 -8.98
CA VAL A 118 -11.40 -4.33 -7.91
C VAL A 118 -10.95 -2.88 -7.84
N ARG A 119 -11.13 -2.10 -8.92
CA ARG A 119 -10.55 -0.75 -9.06
C ARG A 119 -10.73 0.18 -7.85
N PRO A 120 -11.87 0.20 -7.13
CA PRO A 120 -12.03 1.07 -5.95
C PRO A 120 -11.16 0.68 -4.75
N PHE A 121 -10.62 -0.54 -4.73
CA PHE A 121 -9.93 -1.14 -3.59
C PHE A 121 -8.42 -1.17 -3.75
N VAL A 122 -7.89 -0.94 -4.96
CA VAL A 122 -6.46 -1.12 -5.30
C VAL A 122 -5.90 0.07 -6.05
N LYS A 123 -4.58 0.24 -5.98
CA LYS A 123 -3.85 1.28 -6.70
C LYS A 123 -3.82 1.03 -8.20
N SER A 124 -3.77 -0.25 -8.59
CA SER A 124 -3.76 -0.70 -9.98
C SER A 124 -4.30 -2.12 -10.06
N SER A 125 -4.81 -2.46 -11.24
CA SER A 125 -5.22 -3.80 -11.62
C SER A 125 -4.73 -4.09 -13.03
N GLU A 126 -4.00 -5.19 -13.20
CA GLU A 126 -3.53 -5.67 -14.49
C GLU A 126 -3.98 -7.13 -14.67
N ARG A 127 -4.43 -7.49 -15.87
CA ARG A 127 -4.64 -8.88 -16.27
C ARG A 127 -3.50 -9.24 -17.22
N VAL A 128 -2.75 -10.28 -16.88
CA VAL A 128 -1.57 -10.67 -17.67
C VAL A 128 -2.00 -11.64 -18.77
N GLU A 129 -1.81 -11.26 -20.04
CA GLU A 129 -2.31 -12.03 -21.18
C GLU A 129 -1.25 -12.94 -21.82
N ASP A 130 0.03 -12.74 -21.47
CA ASP A 130 1.17 -13.49 -22.01
C ASP A 130 2.06 -14.06 -20.91
N ALA A 131 2.53 -15.30 -21.09
CA ALA A 131 3.29 -16.01 -20.05
C ALA A 131 4.65 -15.34 -19.73
N GLY A 132 5.27 -14.71 -20.74
CA GLY A 132 6.52 -13.98 -20.59
C GLY A 132 6.40 -12.69 -19.76
N ASP A 133 5.18 -12.15 -19.61
CA ASP A 133 4.94 -10.89 -18.94
C ASP A 133 4.62 -11.03 -17.45
N LEU A 134 4.38 -12.25 -16.95
CA LEU A 134 4.03 -12.50 -15.55
C LEU A 134 5.09 -11.97 -14.56
N ALA A 135 6.37 -12.25 -14.82
CA ALA A 135 7.47 -11.79 -13.98
C ALA A 135 7.65 -10.25 -14.03
N PRO A 136 7.75 -9.61 -15.22
CA PRO A 136 7.73 -8.15 -15.32
C PRO A 136 6.51 -7.48 -14.69
N ALA A 137 5.31 -8.05 -14.85
CA ALA A 137 4.07 -7.56 -14.25
C ALA A 137 4.14 -7.62 -12.71
N PHE A 138 4.67 -8.71 -12.15
CA PHE A 138 4.88 -8.82 -10.71
C PHE A 138 5.84 -7.75 -10.18
N ALA A 139 6.96 -7.50 -10.86
CA ALA A 139 7.87 -6.42 -10.46
C ALA A 139 7.21 -5.03 -10.53
N ARG A 140 6.46 -4.73 -11.59
CA ARG A 140 5.65 -3.49 -11.68
C ARG A 140 4.68 -3.39 -10.50
N ALA A 141 3.98 -4.47 -10.18
CA ALA A 141 3.02 -4.51 -9.09
C ALA A 141 3.67 -4.26 -7.73
N VAL A 142 4.84 -4.85 -7.45
CA VAL A 142 5.60 -4.60 -6.23
C VAL A 142 6.05 -3.14 -6.12
N ARG A 143 6.59 -2.56 -7.20
CA ARG A 143 6.96 -1.13 -7.22
C ARG A 143 5.75 -0.25 -6.93
N LEU A 144 4.61 -0.50 -7.59
CA LEU A 144 3.37 0.26 -7.38
C LEU A 144 2.81 0.09 -5.98
N ALA A 145 2.84 -1.11 -5.39
CA ALA A 145 2.32 -1.37 -4.06
C ALA A 145 3.10 -0.59 -2.98
N ARG A 146 4.40 -0.36 -3.21
CA ARG A 146 5.32 0.35 -2.30
C ARG A 146 5.42 1.86 -2.55
N ALA A 147 5.30 2.33 -3.79
CA ALA A 147 5.53 3.72 -4.17
C ALA A 147 4.48 4.69 -3.59
N GLY A 148 4.87 5.94 -3.30
CA GLY A 148 3.92 6.94 -2.80
C GLY A 148 3.24 6.50 -1.51
N ARG A 149 1.90 6.64 -1.43
CA ARG A 149 1.11 5.99 -0.37
C ARG A 149 1.06 4.49 -0.65
N PRO A 150 1.63 3.62 0.22
CA PRO A 150 1.59 2.20 -0.04
C PRO A 150 0.17 1.66 0.01
N GLY A 151 -0.09 0.57 -0.70
CA GLY A 151 -1.44 0.01 -0.79
C GLY A 151 -1.51 -1.20 -1.72
N PRO A 152 -2.69 -1.84 -1.81
CA PRO A 152 -2.83 -3.07 -2.55
C PRO A 152 -2.78 -2.87 -4.08
N VAL A 153 -2.21 -3.84 -4.79
CA VAL A 153 -2.17 -3.92 -6.26
C VAL A 153 -2.66 -5.29 -6.69
N HIS A 154 -3.52 -5.33 -7.71
CA HIS A 154 -4.11 -6.57 -8.22
C HIS A 154 -3.43 -7.04 -9.50
N LEU A 155 -3.13 -8.35 -9.57
CA LEU A 155 -2.78 -9.06 -10.80
C LEU A 155 -3.74 -10.23 -11.01
N ALA A 156 -4.49 -10.21 -12.10
CA ALA A 156 -5.27 -11.33 -12.57
C ALA A 156 -4.40 -12.25 -13.43
N LEU A 157 -4.46 -13.55 -13.15
CA LEU A 157 -3.61 -14.59 -13.71
C LEU A 157 -4.47 -15.61 -14.47
N PRO A 158 -4.67 -15.43 -15.79
CA PRO A 158 -5.38 -16.40 -16.61
C PRO A 158 -4.72 -17.78 -16.54
N PHE A 159 -5.53 -18.82 -16.42
CA PHE A 159 -5.03 -20.17 -16.18
C PHE A 159 -4.22 -20.76 -17.34
N ASP A 160 -4.58 -20.44 -18.59
CA ASP A 160 -3.80 -20.84 -19.77
C ASP A 160 -2.45 -20.12 -19.81
N VAL A 161 -2.41 -18.84 -19.42
CA VAL A 161 -1.17 -18.04 -19.31
C VAL A 161 -0.23 -18.60 -18.25
N LEU A 162 -0.75 -18.98 -17.08
CA LEU A 162 0.06 -19.62 -16.03
C LEU A 162 0.67 -20.95 -16.47
N LYS A 163 -0.03 -21.70 -17.34
CA LYS A 163 0.40 -23.01 -17.83
C LYS A 163 1.27 -22.94 -19.07
N ALA A 164 1.13 -21.89 -19.88
CA ALA A 164 1.83 -21.76 -21.14
C ALA A 164 3.35 -21.71 -20.90
N GLU A 165 4.09 -22.28 -21.85
CA GLU A 165 5.54 -22.15 -21.85
C GLU A 165 5.92 -20.71 -22.17
N ALA A 166 6.89 -20.19 -21.43
CA ALA A 166 7.53 -18.93 -21.73
C ALA A 166 8.95 -19.19 -22.23
N GLY A 167 9.51 -18.18 -22.91
CA GLY A 167 10.90 -18.16 -23.32
C GLY A 167 11.88 -18.20 -22.13
N PRO A 168 13.19 -18.01 -22.38
CA PRO A 168 14.17 -17.99 -21.30
C PRO A 168 13.83 -16.93 -20.24
N ALA A 169 14.09 -17.24 -18.98
CA ALA A 169 13.80 -16.31 -17.89
C ALA A 169 14.61 -15.02 -18.05
N VAL A 170 13.93 -13.89 -17.97
CA VAL A 170 14.60 -12.59 -17.87
C VAL A 170 15.25 -12.51 -16.49
N PRO A 171 16.58 -12.32 -16.39
CA PRO A 171 17.24 -12.15 -15.10
C PRO A 171 16.67 -10.94 -14.37
N MET A 172 16.29 -11.12 -13.10
CA MET A 172 15.77 -10.06 -12.24
C MET A 172 16.67 -9.89 -11.02
N THR A 173 16.74 -8.66 -10.53
CA THR A 173 17.50 -8.25 -9.35
C THR A 173 16.56 -7.58 -8.35
N SER A 174 17.02 -7.38 -7.11
CA SER A 174 16.27 -6.63 -6.10
C SER A 174 15.94 -5.19 -6.54
N ALA A 175 16.77 -4.60 -7.42
CA ALA A 175 16.55 -3.26 -7.96
C ALA A 175 15.26 -3.17 -8.79
N ASP A 176 14.87 -4.25 -9.47
CA ASP A 176 13.65 -4.31 -10.28
C ASP A 176 12.37 -4.17 -9.43
N PHE A 177 12.44 -4.45 -8.13
CA PHE A 177 11.31 -4.36 -7.21
C PHE A 177 11.30 -3.07 -6.38
N THR A 178 12.32 -2.22 -6.55
CA THR A 178 12.48 -1.00 -5.76
C THR A 178 11.53 0.09 -6.28
N ALA A 179 10.72 0.65 -5.37
CA ALA A 179 9.83 1.75 -5.71
C ALA A 179 10.63 3.06 -5.89
N PRO A 180 10.33 3.86 -6.92
CA PRO A 180 10.88 5.21 -7.02
C PRO A 180 10.37 6.06 -5.86
N VAL A 181 11.23 6.94 -5.35
CA VAL A 181 10.90 7.91 -4.30
C VAL A 181 10.76 9.29 -4.91
N ARG A 182 9.63 9.97 -4.67
CA ARG A 182 9.42 11.36 -5.06
C ARG A 182 9.93 12.30 -3.96
N SER A 183 10.97 13.05 -4.25
CA SER A 183 11.47 14.11 -3.36
C SER A 183 10.62 15.37 -3.45
N ALA A 184 10.52 16.11 -2.34
CA ALA A 184 9.94 17.45 -2.33
C ALA A 184 10.92 18.46 -2.95
N ASP A 185 10.36 19.57 -3.43
CA ASP A 185 11.12 20.74 -3.85
C ASP A 185 11.90 21.33 -2.64
N PRO A 186 13.23 21.49 -2.72
CA PRO A 186 14.04 22.08 -1.64
C PRO A 186 13.56 23.46 -1.18
N GLU A 187 13.03 24.30 -2.08
CA GLU A 187 12.51 25.61 -1.72
C GLU A 187 11.23 25.47 -0.86
N MET A 188 10.36 24.53 -1.22
CA MET A 188 9.16 24.22 -0.45
C MET A 188 9.49 23.63 0.92
N LEU A 189 10.50 22.76 1.01
CA LEU A 189 10.98 22.23 2.30
C LEU A 189 11.51 23.36 3.20
N THR A 190 12.28 24.29 2.62
CA THR A 190 12.79 25.47 3.34
C THR A 190 11.63 26.34 3.84
N ALA A 191 10.60 26.57 3.01
CA ALA A 191 9.41 27.32 3.39
C ALA A 191 8.62 26.64 4.52
N ILE A 192 8.43 25.32 4.45
CA ILE A 192 7.77 24.53 5.50
C ILE A 192 8.56 24.61 6.80
N GLN A 193 9.89 24.45 6.76
CA GLN A 193 10.74 24.55 7.95
C GLN A 193 10.69 25.94 8.58
N ALA A 194 10.83 27.00 7.77
CA ALA A 194 10.73 28.38 8.23
C ALA A 194 9.35 28.67 8.83
N ARG A 195 8.29 28.10 8.25
CA ARG A 195 6.93 28.27 8.77
C ARG A 195 6.71 27.53 10.09
N LEU A 196 7.21 26.30 10.21
CA LEU A 196 7.17 25.51 11.44
C LEU A 196 7.84 26.23 12.61
N ALA A 197 8.97 26.91 12.37
CA ALA A 197 9.74 27.62 13.40
C ALA A 197 9.01 28.82 14.05
N VAL A 198 7.87 29.25 13.49
CA VAL A 198 7.05 30.34 14.06
C VAL A 198 6.11 29.83 15.16
N PHE A 199 5.85 28.53 15.20
CA PHE A 199 4.90 27.93 16.13
C PHE A 199 5.59 27.43 17.40
N GLU A 200 4.93 27.58 18.55
CA GLU A 200 5.46 27.16 19.86
C GLU A 200 5.18 25.68 20.15
N ARG A 201 4.09 25.14 19.60
CA ARG A 201 3.62 23.76 19.86
C ARG A 201 3.17 23.07 18.55
N PRO A 202 4.04 23.01 17.52
CA PRO A 202 3.71 22.26 16.31
C PRO A 202 3.64 20.77 16.62
N LEU A 203 2.71 20.07 15.97
CA LEU A 203 2.51 18.63 16.12
C LEU A 203 2.58 17.96 14.75
N LEU A 204 3.48 16.96 14.60
CA LEU A 204 3.61 16.19 13.37
C LEU A 204 2.78 14.91 13.42
N LEU A 205 1.87 14.78 12.44
CA LEU A 205 0.99 13.64 12.25
C LEU A 205 1.37 12.90 10.97
N ALA A 206 1.92 11.69 11.12
CA ALA A 206 2.34 10.84 10.01
C ALA A 206 1.36 9.70 9.71
N GLY A 207 1.47 9.13 8.52
CA GLY A 207 0.66 7.97 8.10
C GLY A 207 1.12 6.64 8.72
N PRO A 208 0.29 5.59 8.66
CA PRO A 208 0.65 4.23 9.10
C PRO A 208 2.00 3.73 8.56
N SER A 209 2.36 4.11 7.33
CA SER A 209 3.64 3.76 6.71
C SER A 209 4.88 4.26 7.45
N MET A 210 4.75 5.25 8.33
CA MET A 210 5.83 5.84 9.13
C MET A 210 5.96 5.26 10.55
N ASN A 211 5.20 4.21 10.88
CA ASN A 211 5.31 3.58 12.19
C ASN A 211 6.64 2.82 12.39
N ALA A 212 6.93 2.46 13.64
CA ALA A 212 8.20 1.85 14.01
C ALA A 212 8.47 0.50 13.33
N LEU A 213 7.42 -0.28 13.06
CA LEU A 213 7.55 -1.60 12.44
C LEU A 213 7.91 -1.52 10.93
N ARG A 214 7.51 -0.43 10.26
CA ARG A 214 7.71 -0.26 8.81
C ARG A 214 8.83 0.72 8.46
N ALA A 215 8.99 1.78 9.25
CA ALA A 215 9.96 2.85 9.01
C ALA A 215 11.08 2.93 10.06
N GLY A 216 11.12 2.02 11.03
CA GLY A 216 12.12 2.01 12.10
C GLY A 216 12.04 3.28 12.95
N ASP A 217 13.19 3.90 13.21
CA ASP A 217 13.28 5.11 14.03
C ASP A 217 13.11 6.42 13.23
N ARG A 218 12.73 6.35 11.95
CA ARG A 218 12.70 7.52 11.05
C ARG A 218 11.80 8.64 11.56
N LEU A 219 10.60 8.31 12.04
CA LEU A 219 9.66 9.30 12.55
C LEU A 219 10.18 9.97 13.83
N ALA A 220 10.80 9.18 14.72
CA ALA A 220 11.41 9.69 15.95
C ALA A 220 12.57 10.63 15.64
N LYS A 221 13.51 10.22 14.76
CA LYS A 221 14.62 11.05 14.30
C LYS A 221 14.15 12.36 13.66
N LEU A 222 13.04 12.33 12.91
CA LEU A 222 12.46 13.53 12.31
C LEU A 222 11.88 14.45 13.39
N GLY A 223 11.17 13.90 14.38
CA GLY A 223 10.68 14.66 15.53
C GLY A 223 11.82 15.33 16.30
N ASP A 224 12.89 14.58 16.60
CA ASP A 224 14.09 15.09 17.29
C ASP A 224 14.78 16.19 16.48
N ALA A 225 14.92 16.01 15.16
CA ALA A 225 15.57 17.00 14.29
C ALA A 225 14.77 18.30 14.13
N LEU A 226 13.45 18.24 14.29
CA LEU A 226 12.54 19.37 14.21
C LEU A 226 12.14 19.92 15.60
N ASP A 227 12.63 19.31 16.68
CA ASP A 227 12.26 19.62 18.07
C ASP A 227 10.73 19.68 18.30
N LEU A 228 10.02 18.68 17.79
CA LEU A 228 8.55 18.61 17.91
C LEU A 228 8.03 17.19 18.18
N PRO A 229 6.85 17.05 18.82
CA PRO A 229 6.19 15.76 18.95
C PRO A 229 5.76 15.20 17.59
N ALA A 230 6.08 13.93 17.35
CA ALA A 230 5.75 13.22 16.12
C ALA A 230 5.01 11.91 16.41
N ILE A 231 3.91 11.65 15.70
CA ILE A 231 3.07 10.46 15.91
C ILE A 231 2.59 9.88 14.58
N ALA A 232 2.57 8.55 14.48
CA ALA A 232 1.97 7.85 13.34
C ALA A 232 0.51 7.52 13.68
N LEU A 233 -0.43 7.97 12.85
CA LEU A 233 -1.85 7.66 13.00
C LEU A 233 -2.17 6.35 12.27
N GLU A 234 -1.97 5.22 12.94
CA GLU A 234 -2.14 3.88 12.36
C GLU A 234 -3.50 3.24 12.63
N SER A 235 -4.20 3.66 13.68
CA SER A 235 -5.48 3.07 14.07
C SER A 235 -6.64 3.60 13.23
N PRO A 236 -7.63 2.75 12.88
CA PRO A 236 -8.85 3.21 12.22
C PRO A 236 -9.69 4.15 13.10
N ARG A 237 -9.38 4.24 14.41
CA ARG A 237 -9.97 5.21 15.34
C ARG A 237 -9.35 6.60 15.22
N GLY A 238 -8.22 6.72 14.51
CA GLY A 238 -7.53 7.98 14.24
C GLY A 238 -7.13 8.70 15.51
N LEU A 239 -7.45 9.99 15.60
CA LEU A 239 -7.18 10.84 16.76
C LEU A 239 -7.80 10.36 18.09
N ARG A 240 -8.72 9.39 18.05
CA ARG A 240 -9.41 8.83 19.23
C ARG A 240 -8.87 7.47 19.65
N ASP A 241 -7.68 7.09 19.19
CA ASP A 241 -7.07 5.84 19.59
C ASP A 241 -6.62 5.88 21.06
N PRO A 242 -7.19 5.05 21.95
CA PRO A 242 -6.81 5.02 23.36
C PRO A 242 -5.35 4.59 23.58
N ALA A 243 -4.71 3.92 22.62
CA ALA A 243 -3.31 3.54 22.71
C ALA A 243 -2.36 4.76 22.73
N LEU A 244 -2.82 5.93 22.27
CA LEU A 244 -2.03 7.16 22.22
C LEU A 244 -1.98 7.92 23.56
N GLY A 245 -2.66 7.43 24.61
CA GLY A 245 -2.59 7.99 25.95
C GLY A 245 -2.99 9.48 26.00
N ALA A 246 -2.06 10.34 26.43
CA ALA A 246 -2.26 11.79 26.61
C ALA A 246 -2.33 12.58 25.28
N PHE A 247 -2.40 11.90 24.14
CA PHE A 247 -2.40 12.54 22.83
C PHE A 247 -3.53 13.54 22.62
N ALA A 248 -4.72 13.30 23.21
CA ALA A 248 -5.83 14.24 23.12
C ALA A 248 -5.51 15.60 23.75
N GLU A 249 -4.77 15.63 24.88
CA GLU A 249 -4.33 16.88 25.51
C GLU A 249 -3.26 17.58 24.67
N VAL A 250 -2.28 16.82 24.15
CA VAL A 250 -1.22 17.35 23.27
C VAL A 250 -1.83 17.97 22.01
N LEU A 251 -2.74 17.26 21.37
CA LEU A 251 -3.44 17.75 20.18
C LEU A 251 -4.24 19.01 20.47
N ALA A 252 -4.97 19.07 21.59
CA ALA A 252 -5.77 20.24 21.94
C ALA A 252 -4.92 21.49 22.19
N ALA A 253 -3.65 21.34 22.59
CA ALA A 253 -2.71 22.43 22.83
C ALA A 253 -1.91 22.86 21.58
N ALA A 254 -1.97 22.08 20.50
CA ALA A 254 -1.19 22.31 19.29
C ALA A 254 -1.62 23.61 18.59
N ASP A 255 -0.65 24.45 18.24
CA ASP A 255 -0.87 25.70 17.50
C ASP A 255 -0.59 25.56 16.00
N CYS A 256 -0.05 24.42 15.56
CA CYS A 256 0.08 24.01 14.15
C CYS A 256 0.01 22.49 14.02
N LEU A 257 -0.65 22.00 12.95
CA LEU A 257 -0.68 20.58 12.60
C LEU A 257 0.11 20.35 11.31
N PHE A 258 1.18 19.55 11.39
CA PHE A 258 1.97 19.17 10.24
C PHE A 258 1.68 17.73 9.84
N PHE A 259 1.01 17.54 8.71
CA PHE A 259 0.72 16.22 8.15
C PHE A 259 1.83 15.77 7.20
N LEU A 260 2.39 14.58 7.45
CA LEU A 260 3.43 13.97 6.61
C LEU A 260 2.98 12.57 6.15
N GLY A 261 2.63 12.45 4.87
CA GLY A 261 2.10 11.22 4.30
C GLY A 261 0.75 10.81 4.88
N LYS A 262 0.03 11.71 5.57
CA LYS A 262 -1.29 11.45 6.17
C LYS A 262 -2.32 12.40 5.60
N ALA A 263 -3.32 11.84 4.92
CA ALA A 263 -4.43 12.63 4.40
C ALA A 263 -5.29 13.22 5.52
N THR A 264 -5.86 14.41 5.25
CA THR A 264 -6.81 15.12 6.12
C THR A 264 -8.22 14.52 6.01
N ASP A 265 -8.33 13.22 6.35
CA ASP A 265 -9.53 12.40 6.29
C ASP A 265 -10.16 12.18 7.68
N PHE A 266 -11.12 11.26 7.78
CA PHE A 266 -11.77 10.88 9.04
C PHE A 266 -10.77 10.54 10.17
N MET A 267 -9.69 9.82 9.89
CA MET A 267 -8.71 9.42 10.90
C MET A 267 -7.94 10.62 11.47
N SER A 268 -7.83 11.70 10.69
CA SER A 268 -7.25 12.97 11.13
C SER A 268 -8.27 13.97 11.68
N GLY A 269 -9.55 13.58 11.83
CA GLY A 269 -10.63 14.50 12.16
C GLY A 269 -10.89 15.57 11.09
N PHE A 270 -10.59 15.26 9.82
CA PHE A 270 -10.62 16.21 8.71
C PHE A 270 -9.64 17.38 8.90
N GLY A 271 -8.46 17.08 9.43
CA GLY A 271 -7.38 18.05 9.71
C GLY A 271 -7.48 18.75 11.07
N GLY A 272 -8.00 18.07 12.09
CA GLY A 272 -7.97 18.55 13.48
C GLY A 272 -9.22 18.22 14.30
N THR A 273 -9.37 18.91 15.42
CA THR A 273 -10.53 18.86 16.31
C THR A 273 -11.19 20.23 16.42
N ALA A 274 -12.23 20.35 17.23
CA ALA A 274 -12.82 21.65 17.54
C ALA A 274 -11.80 22.60 18.21
N GLN A 275 -10.92 22.07 19.06
CA GLN A 275 -9.89 22.82 19.77
C GLN A 275 -8.80 23.35 18.83
N THR A 276 -8.46 22.60 17.77
CA THR A 276 -7.46 23.01 16.77
C THR A 276 -8.11 23.59 15.51
N SER A 277 -9.37 24.01 15.59
CA SER A 277 -10.14 24.44 14.41
C SER A 277 -9.62 25.72 13.77
N SER A 278 -8.82 26.51 14.48
CA SER A 278 -8.11 27.68 13.95
C SER A 278 -6.62 27.42 13.68
N ALA A 279 -6.08 26.26 14.09
CA ALA A 279 -4.66 25.97 13.92
C ALA A 279 -4.31 25.81 12.42
N PRO A 280 -3.24 26.48 11.95
CA PRO A 280 -2.70 26.25 10.62
C PRO A 280 -2.29 24.80 10.38
N VAL A 281 -2.32 24.42 9.11
CA VAL A 281 -2.00 23.10 8.62
C VAL A 281 -0.92 23.19 7.56
N LEU A 282 0.13 22.40 7.72
CA LEU A 282 1.15 22.13 6.71
C LEU A 282 0.98 20.69 6.24
N LEU A 283 1.15 20.43 4.95
CA LEU A 283 0.91 19.10 4.38
C LEU A 283 2.00 18.70 3.40
N ILE A 284 2.65 17.57 3.64
CA ILE A 284 3.42 16.86 2.61
C ILE A 284 2.73 15.51 2.39
N ASP A 285 2.28 15.24 1.17
CA ASP A 285 1.59 13.99 0.87
C ASP A 285 1.99 13.43 -0.50
N PRO A 286 2.21 12.10 -0.64
CA PRO A 286 2.55 11.51 -1.93
C PRO A 286 1.39 11.53 -2.93
N ASP A 287 0.14 11.61 -2.45
CA ASP A 287 -1.07 11.64 -3.27
C ASP A 287 -1.52 13.08 -3.56
N PRO A 288 -1.44 13.55 -4.82
CA PRO A 288 -1.95 14.87 -5.19
C PRO A 288 -3.43 15.09 -4.85
N ALA A 289 -4.24 14.02 -4.85
CA ALA A 289 -5.65 14.12 -4.50
C ALA A 289 -5.85 14.40 -3.01
N ALA A 290 -4.90 14.02 -2.14
CA ALA A 290 -4.92 14.39 -0.73
C ALA A 290 -4.71 15.89 -0.55
N ALA A 291 -3.78 16.50 -1.30
CA ALA A 291 -3.55 17.95 -1.26
C ALA A 291 -4.76 18.73 -1.79
N THR A 292 -5.38 18.29 -2.88
CA THR A 292 -6.63 18.90 -3.40
C THR A 292 -7.75 18.84 -2.37
N ARG A 293 -7.98 17.67 -1.76
CA ARG A 293 -8.99 17.47 -0.72
C ARG A 293 -8.72 18.33 0.51
N ALA A 294 -7.46 18.43 0.93
CA ALA A 294 -7.05 19.27 2.05
C ALA A 294 -7.37 20.73 1.78
N LYS A 295 -7.08 21.23 0.57
CA LYS A 295 -7.42 22.61 0.16
C LYS A 295 -8.93 22.87 0.23
N GLU A 296 -9.74 21.93 -0.24
CA GLU A 296 -11.21 22.05 -0.21
C GLU A 296 -11.77 22.01 1.22
N THR A 297 -11.20 21.15 2.07
CA THR A 297 -11.71 20.90 3.44
C THR A 297 -11.24 21.95 4.43
N LEU A 298 -9.99 22.40 4.30
CA LEU A 298 -9.31 23.28 5.26
C LEU A 298 -9.36 24.76 4.87
N GLY A 299 -9.57 25.06 3.58
CA GLY A 299 -9.56 26.42 3.08
C GLY A 299 -8.28 27.16 3.48
N GLY A 300 -8.43 28.33 4.10
CA GLY A 300 -7.32 29.18 4.54
C GLY A 300 -6.46 28.59 5.67
N ARG A 301 -6.85 27.48 6.30
CA ARG A 301 -6.00 26.80 7.29
C ARG A 301 -4.84 26.05 6.65
N LEU A 302 -4.97 25.60 5.39
CA LEU A 302 -3.87 24.96 4.68
C LEU A 302 -2.92 26.05 4.16
N GLU A 303 -1.81 26.26 4.85
CA GLU A 303 -0.88 27.35 4.52
C GLU A 303 0.15 26.95 3.47
N LEU A 304 0.76 25.77 3.62
CA LEU A 304 1.74 25.22 2.70
C LEU A 304 1.42 23.76 2.41
N SER A 305 1.62 23.35 1.16
CA SER A 305 1.54 21.95 0.78
C SER A 305 2.57 21.55 -0.27
N ALA A 306 3.03 20.30 -0.21
CA ALA A 306 3.94 19.71 -1.17
C ALA A 306 3.50 18.29 -1.52
N THR A 307 3.78 17.88 -2.77
CA THR A 307 3.54 16.50 -3.20
C THR A 307 4.86 15.72 -3.21
N ALA A 308 5.11 14.93 -2.17
CA ALA A 308 6.32 14.14 -2.02
C ALA A 308 6.11 12.93 -1.12
N ASP A 309 7.00 11.94 -1.23
CA ASP A 309 6.97 10.75 -0.39
C ASP A 309 7.56 11.06 0.99
N PRO A 310 7.06 10.45 2.08
CA PRO A 310 7.64 10.55 3.43
C PRO A 310 8.92 9.69 3.56
N GLY A 311 9.80 9.77 2.56
CA GLY A 311 11.04 9.00 2.44
C GLY A 311 12.22 9.63 3.20
N PRO A 312 13.39 8.97 3.19
CA PRO A 312 14.60 9.57 3.75
C PRO A 312 14.91 10.88 3.01
N VAL A 313 15.17 11.93 3.79
CA VAL A 313 15.84 13.14 3.32
C VAL A 313 17.32 12.78 3.17
N ALA A 314 17.89 12.99 1.98
CA ALA A 314 19.30 12.78 1.70
C ALA A 314 20.17 13.83 2.42
#